data_AF-A0A6H5KNM2-F1
#
_entry.id   AF-A0A6H5KNM2-F1
#
_cell.length_a   1.000
_cell.length_b   1.000
_cell.length_c   1.000
_cell.angle_alpha   90.00
_cell.angle_beta   90.00
_cell.angle_gamma   90.00
#
_symmetry.space_group_name_H-M   'P 1'
#
loop_
_entity.id
_entity.type
_entity.pdbx_description
1 polymer ?
#
loop_
_entity_poly.entity_id
_entity_poly.type
_entity_poly.pdbx_seq_one_letter_code
_entity_poly.pdbx_strand_id
1 'polypeptide(L)'
;MATSNGQAMSRGLTHPLFHFFFTSFFQKEEERDRLSTTTTTVPTPAVKDGRNRGRRIPRLRCPKIRWGGGKRGKPREIAEPPAFRRKGSSASWGFDVVESQLPTRRSSQTAFGRPVEPLPAAETAATGNAAGGGGEPPKRRGSKSKEDKKTKKIHPELSAITFLAGVKFHGFDIAKRSLVNEMSAFGEPKTEKLLKKSPEDWVVYNARNMSRIYPAGSRVDSSNYDPVPSWNVGSQIVALNYQTSGTPMRLNDGKFRDNGECGYLLKPECLRTGSPFHPEHGPFPPGGITLTVQVVSGRQLPKPGGAQKGEIIDPYVVVSVHGLPSDCKKAKSTKVIQDNGFNPIWNETSTFEITMPEMALLMFTVKDKDVNKDDFIAQTVLPVKNIRKGYRSLRLYSSSGTQHGDFEHSSLLCRFAITPT
;
A
#
# COMPACT_ATOMS: atom_id res chain seq x y z
N MET A 1 7.64 -17.75 -43.73
CA MET A 1 7.67 -16.47 -44.47
C MET A 1 6.23 -15.95 -44.44
N ALA A 2 5.97 -14.95 -43.59
CA ALA A 2 5.72 -13.54 -43.99
C ALA A 2 4.39 -13.43 -44.79
N THR A 3 3.37 -12.64 -44.46
CA THR A 3 3.16 -11.48 -43.56
C THR A 3 1.66 -11.17 -43.61
N SER A 4 1.01 -10.80 -42.52
CA SER A 4 -0.15 -9.89 -42.58
C SER A 4 -0.18 -8.99 -41.34
N ASN A 5 -0.22 -7.68 -41.62
CA ASN A 5 -0.03 -6.59 -40.67
C ASN A 5 -1.26 -6.36 -39.80
N GLY A 6 -1.03 -6.23 -38.49
CA GLY A 6 -1.99 -5.70 -37.54
C GLY A 6 -1.95 -4.18 -37.49
N GLN A 7 -3.12 -3.54 -37.52
CA GLN A 7 -3.30 -2.16 -37.07
C GLN A 7 -3.69 -2.17 -35.59
N ALA A 8 -2.75 -1.83 -34.72
CA ALA A 8 -3.01 -1.53 -33.32
C ALA A 8 -3.50 -0.07 -33.20
N MET A 9 -4.74 0.11 -32.74
CA MET A 9 -5.21 1.41 -32.26
C MET A 9 -4.56 1.72 -30.90
N SER A 10 -3.72 2.74 -30.86
CA SER A 10 -3.29 3.38 -29.62
C SER A 10 -4.46 4.19 -29.04
N ARG A 11 -5.03 3.74 -27.92
CA ARG A 11 -5.82 4.60 -27.03
C ARG A 11 -5.04 4.77 -25.74
N GLY A 12 -4.45 5.95 -25.59
CA GLY A 12 -3.78 6.38 -24.36
C GLY A 12 -4.80 6.54 -23.24
N LEU A 13 -4.64 5.76 -22.17
CA LEU A 13 -5.30 5.95 -20.89
C LEU A 13 -4.32 6.68 -19.97
N THR A 14 -4.55 7.96 -19.76
CA THR A 14 -3.85 8.77 -18.77
C THR A 14 -4.48 8.55 -17.40
N HIS A 15 -3.76 7.84 -16.51
CA HIS A 15 -4.16 7.63 -15.12
C HIS A 15 -3.57 8.73 -14.22
N PRO A 16 -4.34 9.34 -13.30
CA PRO A 16 -3.94 10.55 -12.54
C PRO A 16 -3.09 10.23 -11.29
N LEU A 17 -2.07 9.38 -11.42
CA LEU A 17 -1.05 9.18 -10.39
C LEU A 17 0.39 9.33 -10.91
N PHE A 18 0.56 9.53 -12.23
CA PHE A 18 1.85 9.86 -12.82
C PHE A 18 2.18 11.36 -12.82
N HIS A 19 1.23 12.22 -12.41
CA HIS A 19 1.34 13.67 -12.51
C HIS A 19 1.73 14.40 -11.22
N PHE A 20 2.04 13.67 -10.13
CA PHE A 20 2.38 14.27 -8.83
C PHE A 20 3.89 14.27 -8.50
N PHE A 21 4.68 13.42 -9.16
CA PHE A 21 6.13 13.32 -8.91
C PHE A 21 7.02 14.04 -9.94
N PHE A 22 6.49 14.42 -11.11
CA PHE A 22 7.25 15.16 -12.13
C PHE A 22 7.02 16.67 -12.13
N THR A 23 5.93 17.16 -11.53
CA THR A 23 5.63 18.61 -11.41
C THR A 23 6.31 19.26 -10.21
N SER A 24 6.48 18.55 -9.10
CA SER A 24 7.05 19.12 -7.87
C SER A 24 8.57 19.42 -7.96
N PHE A 25 9.28 18.82 -8.92
CA PHE A 25 10.71 19.06 -9.12
C PHE A 25 10.98 20.23 -10.08
N PHE A 26 10.11 20.47 -11.07
CA PHE A 26 10.23 21.61 -11.99
C PHE A 26 9.60 22.90 -11.46
N GLN A 27 8.60 22.80 -10.59
CA GLN A 27 7.94 23.96 -10.01
C GLN A 27 8.80 24.69 -8.95
N LYS A 28 9.82 24.01 -8.41
CA LYS A 28 10.77 24.58 -7.44
C LYS A 28 11.95 25.33 -8.09
N GLU A 29 12.23 25.10 -9.37
CA GLU A 29 13.17 25.94 -10.14
C GLU A 29 12.48 27.14 -10.78
N GLU A 30 11.19 27.05 -11.13
CA GLU A 30 10.45 28.17 -11.72
C GLU A 30 9.99 29.23 -10.70
N GLU A 31 9.83 28.86 -9.42
CA GLU A 31 9.55 29.81 -8.33
C GLU A 31 10.79 30.59 -7.85
N ARG A 32 12.00 30.17 -8.23
CA ARG A 32 13.23 30.92 -7.93
C ARG A 32 13.47 32.09 -8.88
N ASP A 33 12.87 32.04 -10.08
CA ASP A 33 13.02 33.07 -11.13
C ASP A 33 11.83 34.05 -11.25
N ARG A 34 10.77 33.89 -10.42
CA ARG A 34 9.61 34.82 -10.40
C ARG A 34 9.62 35.85 -9.25
N LEU A 35 10.68 35.90 -8.44
CA LEU A 35 10.92 36.94 -7.45
C LEU A 35 11.77 38.09 -8.03
N SER A 36 11.37 38.62 -9.18
CA SER A 36 11.71 39.99 -9.58
C SER A 36 10.60 40.50 -10.49
N THR A 37 10.13 41.73 -10.23
CA THR A 37 8.96 42.40 -10.84
C THR A 37 7.62 42.09 -10.18
N THR A 38 7.29 42.86 -9.14
CA THR A 38 5.92 43.03 -8.64
C THR A 38 5.57 44.51 -8.77
N THR A 39 4.66 44.85 -9.69
CA THR A 39 4.01 46.16 -9.73
C THR A 39 2.62 46.02 -9.13
N THR A 40 2.40 46.76 -8.06
CA THR A 40 1.20 46.82 -7.21
C THR A 40 0.01 47.47 -7.93
N THR A 41 -1.17 46.85 -7.90
CA THR A 41 -2.47 47.57 -7.92
C THR A 41 -3.51 46.89 -7.02
N VAL A 42 -4.21 47.75 -6.28
CA VAL A 42 -5.14 47.47 -5.15
C VAL A 42 -6.56 47.16 -5.66
N PRO A 43 -7.36 46.29 -5.00
CA PRO A 43 -8.78 46.14 -5.31
C PRO A 43 -9.70 46.75 -4.24
N THR A 44 -10.83 47.34 -4.68
CA THR A 44 -12.03 47.64 -3.86
C THR A 44 -13.29 47.68 -4.77
N PRO A 45 -14.54 47.55 -4.27
CA PRO A 45 -15.38 46.37 -4.55
C PRO A 45 -16.77 46.64 -5.20
N ALA A 46 -17.37 45.53 -5.67
CA ALA A 46 -18.77 45.14 -5.90
C ALA A 46 -19.91 46.17 -6.12
N VAL A 47 -20.70 45.98 -7.19
CA VAL A 47 -22.18 46.20 -7.27
C VAL A 47 -22.83 45.22 -8.26
N LYS A 48 -24.08 44.81 -7.97
CA LYS A 48 -24.97 43.86 -8.66
C LYS A 48 -25.75 44.44 -9.87
N ASP A 49 -26.36 43.50 -10.61
CA ASP A 49 -27.62 43.55 -11.40
C ASP A 49 -27.59 43.80 -12.91
N GLY A 50 -28.43 43.03 -13.62
CA GLY A 50 -29.10 43.47 -14.86
C GLY A 50 -28.99 42.55 -16.09
N ARG A 51 -30.13 42.09 -16.60
CA ARG A 51 -30.30 41.21 -17.78
C ARG A 51 -30.20 41.94 -19.14
N ASN A 52 -30.03 41.11 -20.18
CA ASN A 52 -30.62 41.15 -21.54
C ASN A 52 -29.80 41.64 -22.78
N ARG A 53 -29.73 40.70 -23.74
CA ARG A 53 -29.86 40.79 -25.23
C ARG A 53 -28.76 41.44 -26.07
N GLY A 54 -27.96 40.57 -26.71
CA GLY A 54 -27.85 40.38 -28.17
C GLY A 54 -27.33 41.51 -29.09
N ARG A 55 -26.19 41.27 -29.75
CA ARG A 55 -25.94 41.42 -31.22
C ARG A 55 -24.48 41.04 -31.57
N ARG A 56 -24.26 40.64 -32.84
CA ARG A 56 -23.07 40.00 -33.42
C ARG A 56 -21.95 40.98 -33.84
N ILE A 57 -20.67 40.55 -33.65
CA ILE A 57 -19.48 40.52 -34.57
C ILE A 57 -19.00 41.88 -35.20
N PRO A 58 -17.69 42.26 -35.20
CA PRO A 58 -16.61 41.49 -35.86
C PRO A 58 -15.21 41.41 -35.23
N ARG A 59 -14.49 40.42 -35.77
CA ARG A 59 -13.09 40.00 -35.54
C ARG A 59 -12.08 41.12 -35.84
N LEU A 60 -11.03 41.22 -35.03
CA LEU A 60 -9.77 41.88 -35.40
C LEU A 60 -8.56 41.01 -35.07
N ARG A 61 -7.53 41.20 -35.90
CA ARG A 61 -6.43 40.28 -36.23
C ARG A 61 -5.29 40.32 -35.21
N CYS A 62 -4.60 39.19 -35.07
CA CYS A 62 -3.26 39.09 -34.46
C CYS A 62 -2.19 39.67 -35.39
N PRO A 63 -1.16 40.35 -34.85
CA PRO A 63 0.15 40.44 -35.50
C PRO A 63 1.13 39.42 -34.89
N LYS A 64 1.82 38.70 -35.78
CA LYS A 64 3.03 37.93 -35.50
C LYS A 64 4.19 38.89 -35.22
N ILE A 65 5.02 38.61 -34.22
CA ILE A 65 6.37 39.20 -34.10
C ILE A 65 7.40 38.08 -33.91
N ARG A 66 8.52 38.30 -34.59
CA ARG A 66 9.59 37.40 -35.00
C ARG A 66 10.72 37.38 -33.96
N TRP A 67 11.38 36.23 -33.81
CA TRP A 67 12.58 36.05 -33.00
C TRP A 67 13.79 36.80 -33.57
N GLY A 68 14.57 37.43 -32.68
CA GLY A 68 15.90 37.96 -32.94
C GLY A 68 16.75 37.84 -31.68
N GLY A 69 17.87 37.11 -31.78
CA GLY A 69 18.79 36.85 -30.68
C GLY A 69 19.81 37.96 -30.43
N GLY A 70 20.57 37.85 -29.34
CA GLY A 70 21.77 38.68 -29.16
C GLY A 70 22.27 38.85 -27.72
N LYS A 71 23.22 37.99 -27.35
CA LYS A 71 24.44 38.20 -26.52
C LYS A 71 24.41 38.84 -25.11
N ARG A 72 25.15 38.12 -24.26
CA ARG A 72 25.61 38.31 -22.87
C ARG A 72 26.21 39.69 -22.53
N GLY A 73 25.95 40.14 -21.31
CA GLY A 73 26.73 41.14 -20.55
C GLY A 73 26.52 40.97 -19.04
N LYS A 74 27.59 41.01 -18.23
CA LYS A 74 27.62 40.83 -16.76
C LYS A 74 27.02 42.04 -16.02
N PRO A 75 26.42 41.90 -14.81
CA PRO A 75 26.12 43.04 -13.95
C PRO A 75 27.22 43.29 -12.88
N ARG A 76 27.46 44.58 -12.62
CA ARG A 76 28.22 45.14 -11.49
C ARG A 76 27.28 45.42 -10.31
N GLU A 77 27.79 45.28 -9.10
CA GLU A 77 27.19 45.71 -7.82
C GLU A 77 26.88 47.21 -7.78
N ILE A 78 25.71 47.58 -7.26
CA ILE A 78 25.40 48.92 -6.72
C ILE A 78 24.53 48.76 -5.47
N ALA A 79 24.85 49.60 -4.48
CA ALA A 79 24.48 49.58 -3.07
C ALA A 79 23.04 50.03 -2.72
N GLU A 80 22.59 49.64 -1.52
CA GLU A 80 21.34 50.08 -0.86
C GLU A 80 21.42 51.50 -0.27
N PRO A 81 20.26 52.18 -0.16
CA PRO A 81 20.05 53.21 0.85
C PRO A 81 18.77 53.00 1.71
N PRO A 82 18.58 53.75 2.82
CA PRO A 82 18.16 53.21 4.11
C PRO A 82 16.67 53.37 4.47
N ALA A 83 16.30 52.70 5.57
CA ALA A 83 14.97 52.60 6.15
C ALA A 83 14.42 53.90 6.78
N PHE A 84 13.08 54.04 6.77
CA PHE A 84 12.34 54.92 7.65
C PHE A 84 11.09 54.24 8.24
N ARG A 85 10.75 54.62 9.47
CA ARG A 85 10.04 53.84 10.50
C ARG A 85 8.67 54.47 10.86
N ARG A 86 7.80 53.65 11.50
CA ARG A 86 6.62 53.95 12.37
C ARG A 86 5.24 53.77 11.70
N LYS A 87 4.16 53.28 12.35
CA LYS A 87 3.83 52.98 13.77
C LYS A 87 2.49 52.19 13.83
N GLY A 88 2.33 51.34 14.85
CA GLY A 88 1.05 50.92 15.49
C GLY A 88 0.22 49.85 14.75
N SER A 89 -0.50 48.93 15.38
CA SER A 89 -0.79 48.61 16.79
C SER A 89 -1.47 47.23 16.85
N SER A 90 -1.20 46.46 17.92
CA SER A 90 -2.06 45.46 18.63
C SER A 90 -3.04 44.57 17.82
N ALA A 91 -3.25 43.28 18.09
CA ALA A 91 -2.74 42.31 19.04
C ALA A 91 -3.27 40.96 18.54
N SER A 92 -2.50 39.87 18.65
CA SER A 92 -3.02 38.53 18.40
C SER A 92 -2.33 37.50 19.29
N TRP A 93 -3.12 36.97 20.23
CA TRP A 93 -3.16 35.60 20.74
C TRP A 93 -1.86 34.78 20.66
N GLY A 94 -1.24 34.61 21.82
CA GLY A 94 -0.10 33.73 22.03
C GLY A 94 -0.47 32.26 21.86
N PHE A 95 0.35 31.56 21.06
CA PHE A 95 0.58 30.14 21.19
C PHE A 95 2.04 29.98 21.60
N ASP A 96 2.25 29.46 22.80
CA ASP A 96 3.58 29.10 23.30
C ASP A 96 4.13 27.92 22.47
N VAL A 97 5.10 28.21 21.61
CA VAL A 97 5.96 27.19 21.02
C VAL A 97 7.14 27.02 21.97
N VAL A 98 7.16 25.92 22.71
CA VAL A 98 8.33 25.48 23.48
C VAL A 98 9.40 25.05 22.47
N GLU A 99 10.35 25.95 22.22
CA GLU A 99 11.54 25.70 21.42
C GLU A 99 12.51 24.83 22.24
N SER A 100 12.47 23.52 22.01
CA SER A 100 13.44 22.59 22.60
C SER A 100 14.80 22.76 21.90
N GLN A 101 15.77 23.24 22.67
CA GLN A 101 17.15 23.44 22.25
C GLN A 101 17.81 22.10 21.92
N LEU A 102 18.29 21.95 20.68
CA LEU A 102 19.17 20.86 20.28
C LEU A 102 20.56 21.06 20.92
N PRO A 103 21.12 20.08 21.66
CA PRO A 103 22.45 20.21 22.20
C PRO A 103 23.51 20.11 21.10
N THR A 104 24.42 21.09 21.12
CA THR A 104 25.65 21.17 20.33
C THR A 104 26.50 19.90 20.45
N ARG A 105 26.86 19.35 19.29
CA ARG A 105 27.71 18.16 19.10
C ARG A 105 29.13 18.43 19.62
N ARG A 106 29.49 17.87 20.79
CA ARG A 106 30.89 17.72 21.20
C ARG A 106 31.55 16.66 20.31
N SER A 107 32.69 17.01 19.75
CA SER A 107 33.60 16.12 19.03
C SER A 107 34.28 15.16 20.00
N SER A 108 33.83 13.92 20.05
CA SER A 108 34.62 12.79 20.56
C SER A 108 35.03 11.93 19.37
N GLN A 109 36.30 12.03 18.99
CA GLN A 109 36.95 11.07 18.11
C GLN A 109 37.04 9.74 18.85
N THR A 110 36.18 8.79 18.51
CA THR A 110 36.39 7.37 18.79
C THR A 110 36.64 6.68 17.46
N ALA A 111 37.85 6.15 17.30
CA ALA A 111 38.34 5.50 16.10
C ALA A 111 37.46 4.30 15.73
N PHE A 112 36.79 4.38 14.57
CA PHE A 112 36.14 3.25 13.95
C PHE A 112 37.14 2.47 13.10
N GLY A 113 37.34 1.20 13.50
CA GLY A 113 37.51 0.04 12.61
C GLY A 113 38.71 0.03 11.67
N ARG A 114 39.79 -0.64 12.09
CA ARG A 114 40.71 -1.28 11.14
C ARG A 114 39.97 -2.42 10.40
N PRO A 115 40.29 -2.71 9.13
CA PRO A 115 39.78 -3.90 8.45
C PRO A 115 40.19 -5.16 9.22
N VAL A 116 39.22 -6.03 9.52
CA VAL A 116 39.46 -7.34 10.12
C VAL A 116 40.00 -8.27 9.02
N GLU A 117 41.25 -8.71 9.16
CA GLU A 117 41.81 -9.76 8.31
C GLU A 117 41.05 -11.10 8.51
N PRO A 118 40.88 -11.92 7.46
CA PRO A 118 40.25 -13.23 7.62
C PRO A 118 41.17 -14.17 8.42
N LEU A 119 40.64 -14.75 9.50
CA LEU A 119 41.28 -15.83 10.24
C LEU A 119 41.48 -17.06 9.34
N PRO A 120 42.61 -17.79 9.45
CA PRO A 120 42.85 -19.01 8.69
C PRO A 120 41.91 -20.14 9.11
N ALA A 121 41.50 -20.95 8.14
CA ALA A 121 40.67 -22.12 8.35
C ALA A 121 41.38 -23.12 9.27
N ALA A 122 40.68 -23.58 10.31
CA ALA A 122 41.15 -24.61 11.21
C ALA A 122 41.25 -25.96 10.48
N GLU A 123 42.44 -26.55 10.49
CA GLU A 123 42.70 -27.94 10.14
C GLU A 123 42.06 -28.85 11.20
N THR A 124 41.11 -29.69 10.80
CA THR A 124 40.68 -30.84 11.61
C THR A 124 41.45 -32.06 11.18
N ALA A 125 42.31 -32.54 12.07
CA ALA A 125 43.01 -33.81 11.98
C ALA A 125 42.01 -34.97 11.97
N ALA A 126 42.09 -35.82 10.94
CA ALA A 126 41.43 -37.11 10.90
C ALA A 126 42.43 -38.19 11.36
N THR A 127 42.14 -38.83 12.49
CA THR A 127 42.79 -40.07 12.94
C THR A 127 42.37 -41.24 12.06
N GLY A 128 43.35 -42.05 11.65
CA GLY A 128 43.18 -43.10 10.65
C GLY A 128 42.55 -44.39 11.16
N ASN A 129 42.25 -45.27 10.19
CA ASN A 129 42.36 -46.71 10.36
C ASN A 129 42.63 -47.37 9.00
N ALA A 130 43.51 -48.37 9.03
CA ALA A 130 44.05 -49.07 7.89
C ALA A 130 43.33 -50.41 7.62
N ALA A 131 43.14 -50.73 6.34
CA ALA A 131 43.09 -52.06 5.70
C ALA A 131 42.81 -51.76 4.21
N GLY A 132 43.53 -52.20 3.18
CA GLY A 132 44.21 -53.45 2.92
C GLY A 132 43.61 -54.03 1.64
N GLY A 133 44.36 -54.09 0.53
CA GLY A 133 43.95 -54.79 -0.71
C GLY A 133 44.28 -54.06 -2.01
N GLY A 134 45.23 -54.61 -2.78
CA GLY A 134 45.75 -54.05 -4.03
C GLY A 134 44.88 -54.29 -5.28
N GLY A 135 45.12 -53.45 -6.29
CA GLY A 135 44.60 -53.57 -7.66
C GLY A 135 45.04 -52.36 -8.51
N GLU A 136 45.54 -52.63 -9.72
CA GLU A 136 46.21 -51.74 -10.70
C GLU A 136 45.53 -50.37 -11.04
N PRO A 137 46.28 -49.39 -11.58
CA PRO A 137 45.83 -48.00 -11.66
C PRO A 137 44.99 -47.71 -12.91
N PRO A 138 43.84 -46.99 -12.80
CA PRO A 138 43.19 -46.44 -13.97
C PRO A 138 43.78 -45.08 -14.36
N LYS A 139 43.90 -44.89 -15.67
CA LYS A 139 44.43 -43.72 -16.39
C LYS A 139 43.91 -42.38 -15.83
N ARG A 140 44.86 -41.46 -15.54
CA ARG A 140 44.61 -40.04 -15.24
C ARG A 140 43.77 -39.39 -16.34
N ARG A 141 42.47 -39.19 -16.09
CA ARG A 141 41.67 -38.15 -16.76
C ARG A 141 41.76 -36.91 -15.88
N GLY A 142 42.35 -35.85 -16.41
CA GLY A 142 42.50 -34.56 -15.72
C GLY A 142 41.15 -34.09 -15.18
N SER A 143 41.05 -33.99 -13.86
CA SER A 143 39.96 -33.29 -13.20
C SER A 143 40.11 -31.81 -13.52
N LYS A 144 39.31 -31.33 -14.48
CA LYS A 144 39.01 -29.90 -14.55
C LYS A 144 38.41 -29.51 -13.20
N SER A 145 39.17 -28.78 -12.40
CA SER A 145 38.65 -28.01 -11.27
C SER A 145 37.41 -27.28 -11.76
N LYS A 146 36.28 -27.49 -11.08
CA LYS A 146 35.07 -26.70 -11.28
C LYS A 146 35.40 -25.26 -10.89
N GLU A 147 35.87 -24.52 -11.89
CA GLU A 147 36.05 -23.08 -11.90
C GLU A 147 34.83 -22.40 -11.29
N ASP A 148 35.13 -21.39 -10.47
CA ASP A 148 34.24 -20.65 -9.60
C ASP A 148 32.87 -20.38 -10.21
N LYS A 149 31.82 -20.67 -9.42
CA LYS A 149 30.46 -20.20 -9.72
C LYS A 149 30.53 -18.69 -9.96
N LYS A 150 30.42 -18.27 -11.23
CA LYS A 150 30.27 -16.86 -11.64
C LYS A 150 29.26 -16.18 -10.71
N THR A 151 29.75 -15.46 -9.71
CA THR A 151 28.96 -14.50 -8.96
C THR A 151 28.44 -13.52 -9.99
N LYS A 152 27.12 -13.43 -10.14
CA LYS A 152 26.52 -12.43 -11.04
C LYS A 152 27.11 -11.08 -10.63
N LYS A 153 27.86 -10.46 -11.54
CA LYS A 153 28.51 -9.18 -11.28
C LYS A 153 27.43 -8.10 -11.21
N ILE A 154 26.89 -7.87 -10.02
CA ILE A 154 26.11 -6.68 -9.74
C ILE A 154 27.10 -5.50 -9.78
N HIS A 155 26.76 -4.43 -10.50
CA HIS A 155 27.62 -3.26 -10.56
C HIS A 155 27.81 -2.68 -9.14
N PRO A 156 29.04 -2.32 -8.71
CA PRO A 156 29.29 -1.84 -7.35
C PRO A 156 28.39 -0.67 -6.94
N GLU A 157 28.12 0.28 -7.85
CA GLU A 157 27.25 1.43 -7.57
C GLU A 157 25.80 1.01 -7.32
N LEU A 158 25.28 0.02 -8.05
CA LEU A 158 23.94 -0.51 -7.81
C LEU A 158 23.89 -1.28 -6.48
N SER A 159 24.95 -2.02 -6.15
CA SER A 159 25.07 -2.71 -4.87
C SER A 159 25.13 -1.72 -3.69
N ALA A 160 25.85 -0.61 -3.85
CA ALA A 160 26.05 0.40 -2.80
C ALA A 160 24.77 1.12 -2.39
N ILE A 161 23.79 1.25 -3.30
CA ILE A 161 22.48 1.87 -3.03
C ILE A 161 21.41 0.88 -2.57
N THR A 162 21.74 -0.41 -2.47
CA THR A 162 20.79 -1.46 -2.08
C THR A 162 20.73 -1.57 -0.56
N PHE A 163 19.64 -1.11 0.05
CA PHE A 163 19.42 -1.30 1.49
C PHE A 163 19.05 -2.74 1.82
N LEU A 164 18.13 -3.35 1.06
CA LEU A 164 17.64 -4.71 1.26
C LEU A 164 18.31 -5.70 0.31
N ALA A 165 19.22 -6.51 0.85
CA ALA A 165 19.92 -7.53 0.10
C ALA A 165 19.02 -8.75 -0.13
N GLY A 166 18.69 -9.03 -1.39
CA GLY A 166 17.93 -10.22 -1.76
C GLY A 166 18.76 -11.49 -1.59
N VAL A 167 18.35 -12.38 -0.69
CA VAL A 167 19.03 -13.66 -0.41
C VAL A 167 18.16 -14.86 -0.72
N LYS A 168 18.79 -16.00 -0.97
CA LYS A 168 18.08 -17.27 -1.15
C LYS A 168 17.67 -17.83 0.21
N PHE A 169 16.40 -18.16 0.34
CA PHE A 169 15.90 -18.83 1.53
C PHE A 169 16.24 -20.32 1.53
N HIS A 170 17.02 -20.77 2.53
CA HIS A 170 17.46 -22.15 2.71
C HIS A 170 16.80 -22.86 3.92
N GLY A 171 15.83 -22.22 4.57
CA GLY A 171 15.16 -22.73 5.78
C GLY A 171 15.24 -21.73 6.92
N PHE A 172 14.28 -21.79 7.84
CA PHE A 172 14.20 -20.83 8.94
C PHE A 172 15.41 -20.93 9.89
N ASP A 173 15.95 -22.12 10.13
CA ASP A 173 17.14 -22.30 10.98
C ASP A 173 18.40 -21.63 10.43
N ILE A 174 18.57 -21.65 9.10
CA ILE A 174 19.68 -20.94 8.44
C ILE A 174 19.38 -19.44 8.44
N ALA A 175 18.14 -19.04 8.17
CA ALA A 175 17.73 -17.64 8.13
C ALA A 175 17.86 -16.92 9.49
N LYS A 176 17.89 -17.64 10.63
CA LYS A 176 18.22 -17.05 11.95
C LYS A 176 19.60 -16.38 11.97
N ARG A 177 20.51 -16.79 11.09
CA ARG A 177 21.87 -16.24 10.94
C ARG A 177 21.95 -15.08 9.94
N SER A 178 20.87 -14.81 9.20
CA SER A 178 20.82 -13.72 8.22
C SER A 178 20.93 -12.34 8.88
N LEU A 179 21.55 -11.40 8.18
CA LEU A 179 21.57 -10.01 8.61
C LEU A 179 20.16 -9.42 8.52
N VAL A 180 19.85 -8.41 9.35
CA VAL A 180 18.49 -7.81 9.40
C VAL A 180 18.07 -7.14 8.09
N ASN A 181 19.04 -6.71 7.28
CA ASN A 181 18.82 -6.12 5.96
C ASN A 181 18.81 -7.15 4.83
N GLU A 182 18.94 -8.45 5.13
CA GLU A 182 18.70 -9.52 4.17
C GLU A 182 17.22 -9.87 4.09
N MET A 183 16.72 -9.99 2.86
CA MET A 183 15.33 -10.27 2.57
C MET A 183 15.20 -11.49 1.66
N SER A 184 14.25 -12.37 1.99
CA SER A 184 13.89 -13.50 1.13
C SER A 184 12.56 -13.25 0.42
N ALA A 185 12.48 -13.71 -0.84
CA ALA A 185 11.25 -13.70 -1.62
C ALA A 185 10.66 -15.12 -1.77
N PHE A 186 9.34 -15.20 -1.72
CA PHE A 186 8.57 -16.44 -1.70
C PHE A 186 7.44 -16.36 -2.73
N GLY A 187 7.45 -17.26 -3.70
CA GLY A 187 6.30 -17.42 -4.58
C GLY A 187 5.15 -18.09 -3.82
N GLU A 188 3.92 -17.74 -4.15
CA GLU A 188 2.68 -18.26 -3.55
C GLU A 188 2.69 -19.77 -3.23
N PRO A 189 3.08 -20.71 -4.12
CA PRO A 189 3.07 -22.14 -3.79
C PRO A 189 4.08 -22.53 -2.71
N LYS A 190 5.20 -21.79 -2.59
CA LYS A 190 6.17 -21.99 -1.51
C LYS A 190 5.62 -21.41 -0.21
N THR A 191 4.94 -20.27 -0.29
CA THR A 191 4.28 -19.64 0.86
C THR A 191 3.23 -20.57 1.47
N GLU A 192 2.32 -21.13 0.67
CA GLU A 192 1.31 -22.06 1.18
C GLU A 192 1.92 -23.28 1.89
N LYS A 193 3.02 -23.84 1.36
CA LYS A 193 3.73 -24.96 1.99
C LYS A 193 4.33 -24.58 3.33
N LEU A 194 4.97 -23.42 3.41
CA LEU A 194 5.61 -22.94 4.63
C LEU A 194 4.57 -22.53 5.70
N LEU A 195 3.45 -21.92 5.30
CA LEU A 195 2.33 -21.60 6.20
C LEU A 195 1.77 -22.85 6.88
N LYS A 196 1.67 -23.97 6.15
CA LYS A 196 1.19 -25.25 6.70
C LYS A 196 2.22 -25.96 7.56
N LYS A 197 3.50 -25.85 7.21
CA LYS A 197 4.56 -26.65 7.85
C LYS A 197 5.17 -25.98 9.07
N SER A 198 5.39 -24.67 9.00
CA SER A 198 6.22 -23.93 9.96
C SER A 198 5.74 -22.47 10.11
N PRO A 199 4.47 -22.23 10.48
CA PRO A 199 3.94 -20.86 10.61
C PRO A 199 4.61 -20.07 11.74
N GLU A 200 4.92 -20.71 12.86
CA GLU A 200 5.56 -20.06 14.02
C GLU A 200 6.98 -19.59 13.70
N ASP A 201 7.79 -20.45 13.07
CA ASP A 201 9.12 -20.08 12.60
C ASP A 201 9.07 -18.89 11.63
N TRP A 202 8.00 -18.80 10.84
CA TRP A 202 7.80 -17.66 9.96
C TRP A 202 7.48 -16.39 10.73
N VAL A 203 6.63 -16.45 11.77
CA VAL A 203 6.40 -15.30 12.65
C VAL A 203 7.71 -14.81 13.26
N VAL A 204 8.52 -15.73 13.79
CA VAL A 204 9.84 -15.42 14.37
C VAL A 204 10.76 -14.79 13.33
N TYR A 205 10.82 -15.34 12.11
CA TYR A 205 11.58 -14.76 11.00
C TYR A 205 11.13 -13.35 10.67
N ASN A 206 9.82 -13.12 10.53
CA ASN A 206 9.24 -11.84 10.15
C ASN A 206 9.26 -10.79 11.26
N ALA A 207 9.55 -11.16 12.51
CA ALA A 207 9.81 -10.20 13.58
C ALA A 207 11.15 -9.47 13.38
N ARG A 208 12.12 -10.12 12.71
CA ARG A 208 13.49 -9.60 12.52
C ARG A 208 13.81 -9.22 11.07
N ASN A 209 13.38 -10.02 10.11
CA ASN A 209 13.68 -9.87 8.69
C ASN A 209 12.42 -9.57 7.88
N MET A 210 12.58 -9.04 6.67
CA MET A 210 11.49 -8.85 5.74
C MET A 210 11.29 -10.08 4.85
N SER A 211 10.03 -10.39 4.56
CA SER A 211 9.63 -11.34 3.54
C SER A 211 8.82 -10.65 2.44
N ARG A 212 9.12 -11.02 1.19
CA ARG A 212 8.33 -10.63 0.02
C ARG A 212 7.57 -11.82 -0.55
N ILE A 213 6.25 -11.74 -0.60
CA ILE A 213 5.39 -12.74 -1.22
C ILE A 213 4.94 -12.20 -2.57
N TYR A 214 4.85 -13.06 -3.58
CA TYR A 214 4.38 -12.66 -4.90
C TYR A 214 3.51 -13.76 -5.55
N PRO A 215 2.61 -13.38 -6.47
CA PRO A 215 1.71 -14.32 -7.13
C PRO A 215 2.45 -15.44 -7.87
N ALA A 216 1.84 -16.63 -7.96
CA ALA A 216 2.39 -17.71 -8.77
C ALA A 216 2.53 -17.31 -10.24
N GLY A 217 3.60 -17.79 -10.91
CA GLY A 217 3.80 -17.53 -12.34
C GLY A 217 2.71 -18.10 -13.25
N SER A 218 1.89 -19.03 -12.75
CA SER A 218 0.71 -19.56 -13.44
C SER A 218 -0.45 -18.57 -13.54
N ARG A 219 -0.45 -17.50 -12.73
CA ARG A 219 -1.47 -16.43 -12.74
C ARG A 219 -1.21 -15.44 -13.88
N VAL A 220 -1.19 -15.97 -15.10
CA VAL A 220 -0.97 -15.19 -16.35
C VAL A 220 -2.09 -14.17 -16.60
N ASP A 221 -3.27 -14.41 -16.03
CA ASP A 221 -4.42 -13.51 -16.01
C ASP A 221 -4.29 -12.37 -14.98
N SER A 222 -3.16 -12.29 -14.27
CA SER A 222 -2.93 -11.36 -13.16
C SER A 222 -3.92 -11.50 -12.00
N SER A 223 -4.56 -12.66 -11.83
CA SER A 223 -5.37 -12.94 -10.65
C SER A 223 -4.54 -12.81 -9.35
N ASN A 224 -5.22 -12.56 -8.23
CA ASN A 224 -4.58 -12.40 -6.93
C ASN A 224 -4.84 -13.60 -6.02
N TYR A 225 -3.87 -13.91 -5.16
CA TYR A 225 -4.01 -14.85 -4.04
C TYR A 225 -4.58 -14.15 -2.81
N ASP A 226 -5.01 -14.91 -1.80
CA ASP A 226 -5.46 -14.34 -0.53
C ASP A 226 -4.27 -13.79 0.28
N PRO A 227 -4.20 -12.48 0.57
CA PRO A 227 -3.09 -11.91 1.32
C PRO A 227 -3.15 -12.21 2.83
N VAL A 228 -4.33 -12.54 3.37
CA VAL A 228 -4.56 -12.64 4.82
C VAL A 228 -3.68 -13.68 5.50
N PRO A 229 -3.51 -14.91 4.98
CA PRO A 229 -2.61 -15.90 5.59
C PRO A 229 -1.15 -15.42 5.68
N SER A 230 -0.69 -14.62 4.71
CA SER A 230 0.67 -14.08 4.72
C SER A 230 0.83 -12.96 5.77
N TRP A 231 -0.18 -12.11 5.92
CA TRP A 231 -0.23 -11.12 7.02
C TRP A 231 -0.30 -11.78 8.39
N ASN A 232 -0.98 -12.93 8.48
CA ASN A 232 -1.17 -13.63 9.75
C ASN A 232 0.14 -14.16 10.36
N VAL A 233 1.15 -14.43 9.52
CA VAL A 233 2.51 -14.76 9.96
C VAL A 233 3.46 -13.55 9.97
N GLY A 234 2.93 -12.33 9.86
CA GLY A 234 3.69 -11.10 9.97
C GLY A 234 4.48 -10.70 8.71
N SER A 235 4.17 -11.28 7.55
CA SER A 235 4.83 -10.92 6.29
C SER A 235 4.45 -9.50 5.87
N GLN A 236 5.44 -8.70 5.47
CA GLN A 236 5.27 -7.26 5.29
C GLN A 236 5.03 -6.90 3.84
N ILE A 237 5.77 -7.51 2.90
CA ILE A 237 5.70 -7.18 1.47
C ILE A 237 4.87 -8.26 0.76
N VAL A 238 3.55 -8.21 0.97
CA VAL A 238 2.59 -9.12 0.33
C VAL A 238 2.16 -8.52 -1.01
N ALA A 239 2.92 -8.81 -2.07
CA ALA A 239 2.70 -8.19 -3.38
C ALA A 239 1.48 -8.77 -4.08
N LEU A 240 0.58 -7.88 -4.49
CA LEU A 240 -0.62 -8.18 -5.28
C LEU A 240 -0.55 -7.45 -6.63
N ASN A 241 -1.29 -7.94 -7.61
CA ASN A 241 -1.53 -7.31 -8.89
C ASN A 241 -2.58 -6.20 -8.69
N TYR A 242 -2.13 -4.95 -8.51
CA TYR A 242 -3.00 -3.79 -8.23
C TYR A 242 -3.98 -3.48 -9.36
N GLN A 243 -3.67 -3.85 -10.59
CA GLN A 243 -4.54 -3.70 -11.75
C GLN A 243 -5.77 -4.62 -11.71
N THR A 244 -5.74 -5.67 -10.89
CA THR A 244 -6.78 -6.70 -10.87
C THR A 244 -7.68 -6.51 -9.66
N SER A 245 -8.91 -6.06 -9.93
CA SER A 245 -9.97 -6.02 -8.92
C SER A 245 -10.30 -7.41 -8.36
N GLY A 246 -10.81 -7.47 -7.14
CA GLY A 246 -11.21 -8.72 -6.50
C GLY A 246 -10.99 -8.69 -5.00
N THR A 247 -11.48 -9.71 -4.29
CA THR A 247 -11.41 -9.79 -2.81
C THR A 247 -10.01 -9.49 -2.24
N PRO A 248 -8.91 -10.02 -2.80
CA PRO A 248 -7.56 -9.68 -2.32
C PRO A 248 -7.25 -8.19 -2.30
N MET A 249 -7.53 -7.48 -3.40
CA MET A 249 -7.29 -6.04 -3.48
C MET A 249 -8.22 -5.25 -2.56
N ARG A 250 -9.46 -5.71 -2.40
CA ARG A 250 -10.43 -5.09 -1.49
C ARG A 250 -10.00 -5.16 -0.03
N LEU A 251 -9.47 -6.31 0.37
CA LEU A 251 -8.87 -6.51 1.69
C LEU A 251 -7.62 -5.66 1.86
N ASN A 252 -6.76 -5.58 0.83
CA ASN A 252 -5.58 -4.73 0.84
C ASN A 252 -5.94 -3.26 1.04
N ASP A 253 -6.84 -2.72 0.21
CA ASP A 253 -7.26 -1.33 0.31
C ASP A 253 -7.95 -1.06 1.65
N GLY A 254 -8.80 -1.99 2.11
CA GLY A 254 -9.44 -1.91 3.42
C GLY A 254 -8.47 -1.82 4.58
N LYS A 255 -7.47 -2.69 4.57
CA LYS A 255 -6.42 -2.76 5.58
C LYS A 255 -5.59 -1.49 5.59
N PHE A 256 -5.12 -1.04 4.43
CA PHE A 256 -4.21 0.10 4.30
C PHE A 256 -4.89 1.47 4.27
N ARG A 257 -6.23 1.55 4.35
CA ARG A 257 -6.93 2.79 4.75
C ARG A 257 -6.64 3.22 6.19
N ASP A 258 -6.16 2.30 7.01
CA ASP A 258 -5.63 2.61 8.34
C ASP A 258 -4.36 3.49 8.26
N ASN A 259 -4.02 4.14 9.36
CA ASN A 259 -2.82 4.97 9.51
C ASN A 259 -2.69 6.07 8.43
N GLY A 260 -3.82 6.68 8.06
CA GLY A 260 -3.85 7.78 7.11
C GLY A 260 -3.40 7.40 5.69
N GLU A 261 -3.61 6.15 5.28
CA GLU A 261 -3.31 5.68 3.92
C GLU A 261 -1.81 5.76 3.55
N CYS A 262 -0.91 5.80 4.54
CA CYS A 262 0.52 5.98 4.28
C CYS A 262 1.21 4.74 3.71
N GLY A 263 0.51 3.59 3.64
CA GLY A 263 1.04 2.32 3.14
C GLY A 263 1.81 1.50 4.18
N TYR A 264 1.98 1.99 5.41
CA TYR A 264 2.68 1.28 6.49
C TYR A 264 1.80 1.13 7.72
N LEU A 265 1.66 -0.10 8.21
CA LEU A 265 0.89 -0.42 9.42
C LEU A 265 1.79 -1.14 10.41
N LEU A 266 1.76 -0.67 11.66
CA LEU A 266 2.44 -1.36 12.74
C LEU A 266 1.76 -2.72 12.98
N LYS A 267 2.57 -3.79 13.01
CA LYS A 267 2.09 -5.14 13.31
C LYS A 267 1.64 -5.26 14.78
N PRO A 268 0.67 -6.14 15.09
CA PRO A 268 0.36 -6.57 16.45
C PRO A 268 1.61 -7.00 17.22
N GLU A 269 1.59 -6.87 18.54
CA GLU A 269 2.73 -7.19 19.40
C GLU A 269 3.21 -8.64 19.25
N CYS A 270 2.29 -9.61 19.16
CA CYS A 270 2.61 -11.03 18.96
C CYS A 270 3.41 -11.31 17.68
N LEU A 271 3.40 -10.40 16.69
CA LEU A 271 4.15 -10.52 15.44
C LEU A 271 5.45 -9.68 15.42
N ARG A 272 5.82 -9.08 16.56
CA ARG A 272 7.00 -8.20 16.73
C ARG A 272 8.00 -8.71 17.76
N THR A 273 7.57 -9.47 18.77
CA THR A 273 8.44 -9.88 19.89
C THR A 273 9.51 -10.91 19.54
N GLY A 274 9.38 -11.59 18.38
CA GLY A 274 10.25 -12.71 18.02
C GLY A 274 9.96 -13.99 18.80
N SER A 275 8.88 -14.01 19.58
CA SER A 275 8.37 -15.23 20.22
C SER A 275 7.52 -16.04 19.23
N PRO A 276 7.48 -17.38 19.34
CA PRO A 276 6.56 -18.21 18.57
C PRO A 276 5.11 -17.79 18.79
N PHE A 277 4.34 -17.75 17.70
CA PHE A 277 2.90 -17.50 17.70
C PHE A 277 2.27 -18.31 16.58
N HIS A 278 1.29 -19.17 16.90
CA HIS A 278 0.57 -19.94 15.91
C HIS A 278 -0.74 -19.24 15.51
N PRO A 279 -0.89 -18.77 14.24
CA PRO A 279 -2.09 -18.03 13.83
C PRO A 279 -3.40 -18.83 13.93
N GLU A 280 -3.33 -20.16 13.95
CA GLU A 280 -4.51 -21.04 13.95
C GLU A 280 -4.81 -21.65 15.32
N HIS A 281 -3.82 -21.72 16.22
CA HIS A 281 -3.93 -22.47 17.47
C HIS A 281 -3.60 -21.64 18.72
N GLY A 282 -3.04 -20.44 18.56
CA GLY A 282 -2.66 -19.59 19.67
C GLY A 282 -1.40 -20.10 20.40
N PRO A 283 -1.23 -19.75 21.70
CA PRO A 283 -2.17 -18.98 22.51
C PRO A 283 -2.39 -17.57 21.95
N PHE A 284 -3.65 -17.10 21.98
CA PHE A 284 -4.00 -15.75 21.56
C PHE A 284 -3.92 -14.80 22.76
N PRO A 285 -3.37 -13.59 22.60
CA PRO A 285 -3.43 -12.57 23.65
C PRO A 285 -4.88 -12.28 24.07
N PRO A 286 -5.12 -11.89 25.33
CA PRO A 286 -6.43 -11.45 25.79
C PRO A 286 -6.88 -10.21 25.01
N GLY A 287 -8.19 -9.98 24.93
CA GLY A 287 -8.77 -8.86 24.17
C GLY A 287 -9.68 -9.28 23.02
N GLY A 288 -10.21 -10.51 23.06
CA GLY A 288 -11.32 -10.92 22.21
C GLY A 288 -12.55 -10.04 22.43
N ILE A 289 -13.42 -9.98 21.42
CA ILE A 289 -14.67 -9.22 21.46
C ILE A 289 -15.82 -9.99 20.81
N THR A 290 -17.02 -9.68 21.26
CA THR A 290 -18.26 -9.89 20.55
C THR A 290 -18.60 -8.59 19.81
N LEU A 291 -18.59 -8.64 18.48
CA LEU A 291 -18.95 -7.54 17.59
C LEU A 291 -20.38 -7.74 17.07
N THR A 292 -21.31 -6.89 17.50
CA THR A 292 -22.67 -6.85 16.98
C THR A 292 -22.79 -5.74 15.94
N VAL A 293 -23.24 -6.13 14.74
CA VAL A 293 -23.43 -5.27 13.58
C VAL A 293 -24.90 -5.31 13.18
N GLN A 294 -25.57 -4.17 13.23
CA GLN A 294 -26.90 -4.00 12.66
C GLN A 294 -26.78 -3.25 11.34
N VAL A 295 -27.13 -3.91 10.24
CA VAL A 295 -27.26 -3.26 8.92
C VAL A 295 -28.66 -2.65 8.86
N VAL A 296 -28.73 -1.33 8.99
CA VAL A 296 -30.00 -0.60 9.10
C VAL A 296 -30.59 -0.37 7.72
N SER A 297 -29.87 0.35 6.86
CA SER A 297 -30.35 0.76 5.54
C SER A 297 -29.20 1.05 4.57
N GLY A 298 -29.53 1.13 3.29
CA GLY A 298 -28.66 1.61 2.22
C GLY A 298 -29.15 2.94 1.69
N ARG A 299 -28.26 3.70 1.04
CA ARG A 299 -28.58 4.96 0.37
C ARG A 299 -27.88 4.99 -0.97
N GLN A 300 -28.66 5.29 -2.03
CA GLN A 300 -28.19 5.50 -3.40
C GLN A 300 -27.20 4.41 -3.83
N LEU A 301 -27.65 3.17 -3.78
CA LEU A 301 -26.86 2.03 -4.25
C LEU A 301 -26.88 2.04 -5.78
N PRO A 302 -25.70 2.09 -6.44
CA PRO A 302 -25.63 2.08 -7.90
C PRO A 302 -26.14 0.77 -8.47
N LYS A 303 -26.56 0.80 -9.75
CA LYS A 303 -26.75 -0.44 -10.50
C LYS A 303 -25.39 -1.10 -10.78
N PRO A 304 -25.33 -2.44 -10.92
CA PRO A 304 -24.14 -3.14 -11.34
C PRO A 304 -23.49 -2.50 -12.58
N GLY A 305 -22.18 -2.32 -12.53
CA GLY A 305 -21.42 -1.72 -13.64
C GLY A 305 -21.74 -0.24 -13.97
N GLY A 306 -22.50 0.47 -13.13
CA GLY A 306 -22.89 1.86 -13.39
C GLY A 306 -23.98 2.01 -14.45
N ALA A 307 -24.80 0.98 -14.66
CA ALA A 307 -25.87 0.99 -15.65
C ALA A 307 -26.89 2.11 -15.36
N GLN A 308 -27.19 2.92 -16.39
CA GLN A 308 -28.13 4.05 -16.29
C GLN A 308 -29.58 3.65 -16.66
N LYS A 309 -29.76 2.46 -17.21
CA LYS A 309 -31.04 1.88 -17.63
C LYS A 309 -31.09 0.41 -17.20
N GLY A 310 -32.26 -0.21 -17.25
CA GLY A 310 -32.47 -1.60 -16.86
C GLY A 310 -33.30 -1.73 -15.58
N GLU A 311 -33.35 -2.96 -15.05
CA GLU A 311 -34.12 -3.33 -13.86
C GLU A 311 -33.65 -2.55 -12.62
N ILE A 312 -34.56 -2.38 -11.67
CA ILE A 312 -34.20 -1.84 -10.36
C ILE A 312 -33.53 -2.97 -9.59
N ILE A 313 -32.49 -2.63 -8.85
CA ILE A 313 -31.73 -3.62 -8.11
C ILE A 313 -32.54 -4.18 -6.94
N ASP A 314 -32.25 -5.43 -6.60
CA ASP A 314 -32.77 -6.20 -5.48
C ASP A 314 -31.68 -6.38 -4.41
N PRO A 315 -31.33 -5.33 -3.63
CA PRO A 315 -30.08 -5.37 -2.89
C PRO A 315 -30.16 -6.22 -1.61
N TYR A 316 -29.03 -6.84 -1.30
CA TYR A 316 -28.74 -7.42 0.01
C TYR A 316 -27.29 -7.19 0.40
N VAL A 317 -27.00 -7.28 1.71
CA VAL A 317 -25.67 -7.03 2.27
C VAL A 317 -25.10 -8.30 2.88
N VAL A 318 -23.90 -8.68 2.45
CA VAL A 318 -23.10 -9.76 3.04
C VAL A 318 -22.04 -9.16 3.96
N VAL A 319 -22.03 -9.57 5.22
CA VAL A 319 -21.05 -9.19 6.24
C VAL A 319 -20.15 -10.40 6.54
N SER A 320 -18.84 -10.23 6.39
CA SER A 320 -17.84 -11.28 6.58
C SER A 320 -16.62 -10.78 7.35
N VAL A 321 -16.03 -11.66 8.16
CA VAL A 321 -14.80 -11.40 8.92
C VAL A 321 -13.64 -12.10 8.23
N HIS A 322 -12.52 -11.39 8.07
CA HIS A 322 -11.28 -11.88 7.46
C HIS A 322 -10.13 -11.60 8.41
N GLY A 323 -9.31 -12.59 8.74
CA GLY A 323 -8.23 -12.44 9.70
C GLY A 323 -7.68 -13.81 10.07
N LEU A 324 -7.59 -14.09 11.38
CA LEU A 324 -7.24 -15.44 11.84
C LEU A 324 -8.30 -16.47 11.44
N PRO A 325 -7.91 -17.72 11.14
CA PRO A 325 -8.87 -18.77 10.77
C PRO A 325 -9.99 -18.99 11.80
N SER A 326 -9.68 -18.84 13.09
CA SER A 326 -10.65 -18.94 14.19
C SER A 326 -11.79 -17.93 14.10
N ASP A 327 -11.51 -16.74 13.55
CA ASP A 327 -12.42 -15.59 13.48
C ASP A 327 -13.22 -15.56 12.17
N CYS A 328 -12.72 -16.26 11.13
CA CYS A 328 -13.33 -16.38 9.81
C CYS A 328 -14.55 -17.34 9.82
N LYS A 329 -15.60 -17.01 10.58
CA LYS A 329 -16.87 -17.75 10.58
C LYS A 329 -17.66 -17.52 9.28
N LYS A 330 -18.72 -18.32 9.07
CA LYS A 330 -19.62 -18.19 7.91
C LYS A 330 -20.13 -16.75 7.80
N ALA A 331 -20.05 -16.20 6.59
CA ALA A 331 -20.60 -14.88 6.28
C ALA A 331 -22.10 -14.81 6.59
N LYS A 332 -22.55 -13.65 7.05
CA LYS A 332 -23.95 -13.40 7.40
C LYS A 332 -24.53 -12.44 6.38
N SER A 333 -25.71 -12.75 5.85
CA SER A 333 -26.38 -11.95 4.84
C SER A 333 -27.70 -11.43 5.38
N THR A 334 -28.06 -10.21 5.00
CA THR A 334 -29.43 -9.71 5.17
C THR A 334 -30.36 -10.40 4.18
N LYS A 335 -31.66 -10.21 4.36
CA LYS A 335 -32.67 -10.49 3.33
C LYS A 335 -32.46 -9.59 2.12
N VAL A 336 -33.06 -10.00 1.03
CA VAL A 336 -33.18 -9.23 -0.21
C VAL A 336 -34.32 -8.24 -0.07
N ILE A 337 -34.10 -7.00 -0.49
CA ILE A 337 -35.16 -5.99 -0.66
C ILE A 337 -35.44 -5.89 -2.14
N GLN A 338 -36.68 -6.08 -2.55
CA GLN A 338 -37.06 -6.05 -3.97
C GLN A 338 -37.20 -4.61 -4.50
N ASP A 339 -36.74 -4.39 -5.72
CA ASP A 339 -36.90 -3.18 -6.52
C ASP A 339 -36.58 -1.88 -5.76
N ASN A 340 -35.54 -1.87 -4.92
CA ASN A 340 -35.16 -0.67 -4.17
C ASN A 340 -33.65 -0.53 -3.94
N GLY A 341 -32.98 0.13 -4.90
CA GLY A 341 -31.61 0.61 -4.73
C GLY A 341 -31.46 1.99 -4.08
N PHE A 342 -32.54 2.78 -3.98
CA PHE A 342 -32.42 4.17 -3.58
C PHE A 342 -32.31 4.35 -2.07
N ASN A 343 -33.14 3.63 -1.31
CA ASN A 343 -33.20 3.72 0.15
C ASN A 343 -33.67 2.40 0.83
N PRO A 344 -33.08 1.23 0.50
CA PRO A 344 -33.49 -0.04 1.09
C PRO A 344 -33.28 -0.03 2.62
N ILE A 345 -34.20 -0.67 3.35
CA ILE A 345 -34.13 -0.83 4.81
C ILE A 345 -34.16 -2.32 5.12
N TRP A 346 -33.08 -2.83 5.70
CA TRP A 346 -33.00 -4.23 6.16
C TRP A 346 -33.28 -4.34 7.65
N ASN A 347 -32.68 -3.45 8.45
CA ASN A 347 -32.76 -3.44 9.91
C ASN A 347 -32.42 -4.80 10.57
N GLU A 348 -31.41 -5.49 10.03
CA GLU A 348 -31.02 -6.83 10.46
C GLU A 348 -29.72 -6.82 11.26
N THR A 349 -29.66 -7.65 12.30
CA THR A 349 -28.53 -7.70 13.25
C THR A 349 -27.78 -9.02 13.14
N SER A 350 -26.45 -8.93 13.18
CA SER A 350 -25.52 -10.05 13.12
C SER A 350 -24.42 -9.89 14.16
N THR A 351 -24.11 -10.96 14.87
CA THR A 351 -23.04 -10.98 15.90
C THR A 351 -21.84 -11.82 15.45
N PHE A 352 -20.63 -11.37 15.74
CA PHE A 352 -19.39 -12.06 15.40
C PHE A 352 -18.51 -12.16 16.65
N GLU A 353 -18.08 -13.36 16.99
CA GLU A 353 -17.03 -13.57 18.01
C GLU A 353 -15.67 -13.45 17.32
N ILE A 354 -14.84 -12.53 17.79
CA ILE A 354 -13.55 -12.20 17.19
C ILE A 354 -12.47 -12.31 18.27
N THR A 355 -11.61 -13.31 18.13
CA THR A 355 -10.55 -13.64 19.09
C THR A 355 -9.43 -12.61 19.05
N MET A 356 -9.05 -12.12 17.85
CA MET A 356 -7.99 -11.12 17.71
C MET A 356 -8.40 -9.94 16.84
N PRO A 357 -9.05 -8.91 17.44
CA PRO A 357 -9.54 -7.72 16.72
C PRO A 357 -8.46 -6.95 15.96
N GLU A 358 -7.20 -6.98 16.42
CA GLU A 358 -6.08 -6.30 15.75
C GLU A 358 -5.73 -6.91 14.39
N MET A 359 -6.07 -8.18 14.18
CA MET A 359 -5.79 -8.92 12.94
C MET A 359 -7.03 -9.08 12.06
N ALA A 360 -8.20 -8.73 12.56
CA ALA A 360 -9.46 -8.90 11.85
C ALA A 360 -9.86 -7.68 10.99
N LEU A 361 -10.46 -7.98 9.85
CA LEU A 361 -11.08 -7.06 8.90
C LEU A 361 -12.56 -7.44 8.76
N LEU A 362 -13.45 -6.46 8.89
CA LEU A 362 -14.88 -6.62 8.64
C LEU A 362 -15.20 -6.11 7.24
N MET A 363 -15.68 -6.98 6.36
CA MET A 363 -16.07 -6.64 4.99
C MET A 363 -17.58 -6.68 4.81
N PHE A 364 -18.14 -5.59 4.31
CA PHE A 364 -19.52 -5.51 3.81
C PHE A 364 -19.48 -5.56 2.29
N THR A 365 -20.26 -6.46 1.70
CA THR A 365 -20.44 -6.54 0.24
C THR A 365 -21.92 -6.35 -0.06
N VAL A 366 -22.24 -5.34 -0.86
CA VAL A 366 -23.58 -5.11 -1.39
C VAL A 366 -23.69 -5.82 -2.72
N LYS A 367 -24.76 -6.59 -2.90
CA LYS A 367 -25.03 -7.36 -4.11
C LYS A 367 -26.45 -7.13 -4.58
N ASP A 368 -26.64 -7.30 -5.87
CA ASP A 368 -27.93 -7.39 -6.53
C ASP A 368 -28.36 -8.86 -6.58
N LYS A 369 -29.64 -9.16 -6.32
CA LYS A 369 -30.15 -10.52 -6.40
C LYS A 369 -30.67 -10.77 -7.80
N ASP A 370 -30.01 -11.66 -8.52
CA ASP A 370 -30.40 -12.04 -9.88
C ASP A 370 -30.83 -13.51 -9.97
N VAL A 371 -31.58 -13.84 -11.03
CA VAL A 371 -32.03 -15.23 -11.32
C VAL A 371 -30.86 -16.17 -11.52
N ASN A 372 -29.80 -15.70 -12.18
CA ASN A 372 -28.62 -16.51 -12.49
C ASN A 372 -27.55 -16.37 -11.41
N LYS A 373 -26.86 -15.23 -11.40
CA LYS A 373 -25.73 -14.96 -10.54
C LYS A 373 -25.86 -13.56 -10.00
N ASP A 374 -25.92 -13.47 -8.69
CA ASP A 374 -25.95 -12.21 -7.96
C ASP A 374 -24.79 -11.30 -8.35
N ASP A 375 -25.14 -10.11 -8.84
CA ASP A 375 -24.16 -9.13 -9.26
C ASP A 375 -23.55 -8.37 -8.09
N PHE A 376 -22.26 -8.08 -8.22
CA PHE A 376 -21.57 -7.24 -7.25
C PHE A 376 -21.91 -5.77 -7.49
N ILE A 377 -22.33 -5.06 -6.45
CA ILE A 377 -22.59 -3.61 -6.51
C ILE A 377 -21.42 -2.84 -5.90
N ALA A 378 -21.15 -3.09 -4.61
CA ALA A 378 -20.18 -2.32 -3.84
C ALA A 378 -19.58 -3.11 -2.68
N GLN A 379 -18.46 -2.62 -2.13
CA GLN A 379 -18.01 -3.06 -0.82
C GLN A 379 -17.52 -1.93 0.06
N THR A 380 -17.30 -2.25 1.34
CA THR A 380 -16.40 -1.53 2.21
C THR A 380 -15.71 -2.53 3.14
N VAL A 381 -14.45 -2.26 3.50
CA VAL A 381 -13.65 -3.14 4.37
C VAL A 381 -13.06 -2.28 5.47
N LEU A 382 -13.27 -2.70 6.72
CA LEU A 382 -12.91 -1.95 7.92
C LEU A 382 -11.98 -2.79 8.80
N PRO A 383 -10.81 -2.30 9.22
CA PRO A 383 -10.07 -2.90 10.32
C PRO A 383 -10.92 -2.90 11.59
N VAL A 384 -11.10 -4.08 12.20
CA VAL A 384 -12.02 -4.24 13.33
C VAL A 384 -11.61 -3.36 14.52
N LYS A 385 -10.31 -3.28 14.80
CA LYS A 385 -9.75 -2.37 15.82
C LYS A 385 -10.12 -0.89 15.65
N ASN A 386 -10.50 -0.45 14.44
CA ASN A 386 -10.83 0.94 14.13
C ASN A 386 -12.35 1.20 14.08
N ILE A 387 -13.19 0.18 14.32
CA ILE A 387 -14.65 0.33 14.28
C ILE A 387 -15.12 1.14 15.50
N ARG A 388 -15.87 2.20 15.22
CA ARG A 388 -16.50 3.04 16.24
C ARG A 388 -17.91 2.56 16.56
N LYS A 389 -18.22 2.40 17.85
CA LYS A 389 -19.56 2.06 18.37
C LYS A 389 -20.64 3.07 17.92
N GLY A 390 -21.89 2.67 18.01
CA GLY A 390 -23.08 3.48 17.69
C GLY A 390 -23.43 3.46 16.21
N TYR A 391 -24.28 4.41 15.79
CA TYR A 391 -24.68 4.58 14.38
C TYR A 391 -23.56 5.22 13.56
N ARG A 392 -23.24 4.62 12.42
CA ARG A 392 -22.20 5.06 11.49
C ARG A 392 -22.67 4.90 10.05
N SER A 393 -22.38 5.90 9.23
CA SER A 393 -22.50 5.78 7.78
C SER A 393 -21.18 5.23 7.22
N LEU A 394 -21.27 4.12 6.50
CA LEU A 394 -20.15 3.48 5.82
C LEU A 394 -20.19 3.87 4.36
N ARG A 395 -19.12 4.49 3.87
CA ARG A 395 -18.98 4.77 2.44
C ARG A 395 -18.71 3.47 1.69
N LEU A 396 -19.32 3.37 0.52
CA LEU A 396 -19.18 2.24 -0.38
C LEU A 396 -18.16 2.53 -1.48
N TYR A 397 -17.54 1.47 -2.00
CA TYR A 397 -16.53 1.51 -3.04
C TYR A 397 -16.92 0.56 -4.16
N SER A 398 -16.62 0.96 -5.40
CA SER A 398 -16.82 0.12 -6.59
C SER A 398 -15.90 -1.11 -6.61
N SER A 399 -16.03 -1.92 -7.66
CA SER A 399 -15.13 -3.05 -7.91
C SER A 399 -13.67 -2.63 -8.09
N SER A 400 -13.43 -1.46 -8.67
CA SER A 400 -12.10 -0.87 -8.86
C SER A 400 -11.61 -0.04 -7.65
N GLY A 401 -12.38 0.03 -6.57
CA GLY A 401 -11.99 0.74 -5.35
C GLY A 401 -12.18 2.25 -5.38
N THR A 402 -12.89 2.81 -6.38
CA THR A 402 -13.21 4.25 -6.44
C THR A 402 -14.50 4.58 -5.67
N GLN A 403 -14.59 5.82 -5.18
CA GLN A 403 -15.78 6.41 -4.56
C GLN A 403 -16.42 7.51 -5.42
N HIS A 404 -15.88 7.77 -6.61
CA HIS A 404 -16.34 8.84 -7.47
C HIS A 404 -17.45 8.37 -8.42
N GLY A 405 -18.15 9.33 -9.03
CA GLY A 405 -19.26 9.05 -9.93
C GLY A 405 -20.46 8.51 -9.17
N ASP A 406 -21.01 7.39 -9.63
CA ASP A 406 -22.23 6.80 -9.06
C ASP A 406 -22.11 6.44 -7.57
N PHE A 407 -20.88 6.28 -7.05
CA PHE A 407 -20.63 5.92 -5.66
C PHE A 407 -20.48 7.12 -4.70
N GLU A 408 -20.51 8.36 -5.19
CA GLU A 408 -20.21 9.57 -4.38
C GLU A 408 -21.09 9.72 -3.14
N HIS A 409 -22.34 9.29 -3.25
CA HIS A 409 -23.34 9.36 -2.18
C HIS A 409 -23.78 7.98 -1.68
N SER A 410 -23.14 6.92 -2.18
CA SER A 410 -23.51 5.55 -1.87
C SER A 410 -22.98 5.14 -0.49
N SER A 411 -23.90 4.72 0.38
CA SER A 411 -23.54 4.37 1.75
C SER A 411 -24.47 3.33 2.39
N LEU A 412 -23.96 2.67 3.43
CA LEU A 412 -24.75 1.87 4.36
C LEU A 412 -24.84 2.61 5.70
N LEU A 413 -26.02 2.64 6.30
CA LEU A 413 -26.18 2.99 7.71
C LEU A 413 -26.08 1.72 8.55
N CYS A 414 -25.11 1.68 9.45
CA CYS A 414 -24.92 0.56 10.36
C CYS A 414 -24.89 1.03 11.82
N ARG A 415 -25.30 0.16 12.75
CA ARG A 415 -25.08 0.35 14.19
C ARG A 415 -24.13 -0.72 14.70
N PHE A 416 -23.10 -0.29 15.43
CA PHE A 416 -22.09 -1.17 16.01
C PHE A 416 -22.18 -1.20 17.53
N ALA A 417 -22.16 -2.40 18.11
CA ALA A 417 -21.90 -2.61 19.53
C ALA A 417 -20.71 -3.58 19.67
N ILE A 418 -19.83 -3.28 20.63
CA ILE A 418 -18.61 -4.06 20.89
C ILE A 418 -18.56 -4.34 22.39
N THR A 419 -18.56 -5.63 22.71
CA THR A 419 -18.49 -6.15 24.08
C THR A 419 -17.21 -6.99 24.21
N PRO A 420 -16.31 -6.70 25.17
CA PRO A 420 -15.16 -7.57 25.44
C PRO A 420 -15.61 -8.97 25.85
N THR A 421 -14.88 -10.01 25.44
CA THR A 421 -15.13 -11.42 25.80
C THR A 421 -14.13 -11.95 26.79
#